data_AF-A0A8J3N1L8-F1
#
_entry.id   AF-A0A8J3N1L8-F1
#
_cell.length_a   1.000
_cell.length_b   1.000
_cell.length_c   1.000
_cell.angle_alpha   90.00
_cell.angle_beta   90.00
_cell.angle_gamma   90.00
#
_symmetry.space_group_name_H-M   'P 1'
#
loop_
_entity.id
_entity.type
_entity.pdbx_description
1 polymer ?
#
loop_
_entity_poly.entity_id
_entity_poly.type
_entity_poly.pdbx_seq_one_letter_code
_entity_poly.pdbx_strand_id
1 'polypeptide(L)' 'MTETQEQWYNRQAVEQLAQHIPFERDSASKAEQIEMLRGLVIRHGRDMDPELFGFEARNELIRLGLWSRIGAGHG' A
#
# COMPACT_ATOMS: atom_id res chain seq x y z
N MET A 1 -10.21 -15.63 6.55
CA MET A 1 -9.10 -16.53 6.16
C MET A 1 -7.85 -16.06 6.87
N THR A 2 -6.97 -16.95 7.30
CA THR A 2 -5.69 -16.55 7.90
C THR A 2 -4.76 -16.05 6.79
N GLU A 3 -4.30 -14.80 6.89
CA GLU A 3 -3.32 -14.20 5.97
C GLU A 3 -2.07 -15.10 5.88
N THR A 4 -1.58 -15.38 4.66
CA THR A 4 -0.30 -16.09 4.51
C THR A 4 0.85 -15.17 4.91
N GLN A 5 2.01 -15.74 5.25
CA GLN A 5 3.19 -14.95 5.59
C GLN A 5 3.62 -14.01 4.45
N GLU A 6 3.50 -14.44 3.19
CA GLU A 6 3.80 -13.60 2.03
C GLU A 6 2.79 -12.44 1.88
N GLN A 7 1.50 -12.70 2.06
CA GLN A 7 0.47 -11.66 2.05
C GLN A 7 0.71 -10.64 3.16
N TRP A 8 1.06 -11.11 4.36
CA TRP A 8 1.42 -10.26 5.49
C TRP A 8 2.62 -9.37 5.17
N TYR A 9 3.69 -9.93 4.60
CA TYR A 9 4.88 -9.15 4.23
C TYR A 9 4.56 -8.09 3.18
N ASN A 10 3.79 -8.45 2.15
CA ASN A 10 3.39 -7.50 1.11
C ASN A 10 2.51 -6.38 1.65
N ARG A 11 1.56 -6.71 2.53
CA ARG A 11 0.70 -5.71 3.19
C ARG A 11 1.53 -4.76 4.04
N GLN A 12 2.45 -5.30 4.86
CA GLN A 12 3.34 -4.50 5.70
C GLN A 12 4.28 -3.60 4.87
N ALA A 13 4.79 -4.08 3.73
CA ALA A 13 5.60 -3.25 2.84
C ALA A 13 4.78 -2.07 2.28
N VAL A 14 3.54 -2.31 1.83
CA VAL A 14 2.63 -1.25 1.37
C VAL A 14 2.33 -0.26 2.49
N GLU A 15 2.01 -0.74 3.68
CA GLU A 15 1.67 0.09 4.83
C GLU A 15 2.83 0.99 5.26
N GLN A 16 4.04 0.45 5.39
CA GLN A 16 5.23 1.22 5.77
C GLN A 16 5.60 2.27 4.72
N LEU A 17 5.56 1.92 3.43
CA LEU A 17 5.81 2.87 2.35
C LEU A 17 4.78 4.01 2.34
N ALA A 18 3.50 3.67 2.47
CA ALA A 18 2.42 4.67 2.49
C ALA A 18 2.52 5.60 3.72
N GLN A 19 2.95 5.10 4.88
CA GLN A 19 3.21 5.95 6.05
C GLN A 19 4.44 6.83 5.89
N HIS A 20 5.45 6.39 5.13
CA HIS A 20 6.72 7.10 4.99
C HIS A 20 6.69 8.21 3.92
N ILE A 21 6.10 7.95 2.74
CA ILE A 21 6.08 8.87 1.59
C ILE A 21 5.66 10.31 1.92
N PRO A 22 4.66 10.58 2.79
CA PRO A 22 4.30 11.94 3.16
C PRO A 22 5.46 12.77 3.73
N PHE A 23 6.40 12.12 4.42
CA PHE A 23 7.51 12.76 5.13
C PHE A 23 8.82 12.81 4.33
N GLU A 24 8.90 12.09 3.20
CA GLU A 24 10.05 12.16 2.30
C GLU A 24 10.18 13.58 1.72
N ARG A 25 11.37 14.16 1.90
CA ARG A 25 11.70 15.54 1.51
C ARG A 25 12.41 15.58 0.18
N ASP A 26 13.17 14.54 -0.16
CA ASP A 26 13.81 14.46 -1.45
C ASP A 26 12.79 14.09 -2.54
N SER A 27 12.64 14.96 -3.53
CA SER A 27 11.63 14.79 -4.57
C SER A 27 11.88 13.57 -5.47
N ALA A 28 13.14 13.17 -5.67
CA ALA A 28 13.47 12.03 -6.50
C ALA A 28 13.18 10.72 -5.74
N SER A 29 13.64 10.61 -4.48
CA SER A 29 13.33 9.49 -3.61
C SER A 29 11.82 9.34 -3.39
N LYS A 30 11.10 10.44 -3.20
CA LYS A 30 9.64 10.40 -3.06
C LYS A 30 8.95 9.82 -4.30
N ALA A 31 9.39 10.23 -5.49
CA ALA A 31 8.85 9.70 -6.74
C ALA A 31 9.14 8.20 -6.89
N GLU A 32 10.35 7.77 -6.56
CA GLU A 32 10.75 6.35 -6.56
C GLU A 32 9.89 5.52 -5.60
N GLN A 33 9.72 5.99 -4.35
CA GLN A 33 8.89 5.33 -3.35
C GLN A 33 7.42 5.23 -3.78
N ILE A 34 6.87 6.26 -4.42
CA ILE A 34 5.50 6.23 -4.98
C ILE A 34 5.37 5.16 -6.05
N GLU A 35 6.36 5.03 -6.95
CA GLU A 35 6.31 4.01 -8.01
C GLU A 35 6.55 2.59 -7.47
N MET A 36 7.40 2.44 -6.44
CA MET A 36 7.52 1.18 -5.70
C MET A 36 6.19 0.78 -5.04
N LEU A 37 5.54 1.71 -4.34
CA LEU A 37 4.23 1.50 -3.72
C LEU A 37 3.18 1.13 -4.76
N ARG A 38 3.14 1.83 -5.89
CA ARG A 38 2.25 1.51 -7.01
C ARG A 38 2.48 0.09 -7.51
N GLY A 39 3.73 -0.32 -7.68
CA GLY A 39 4.10 -1.67 -8.12
C GLY A 39 3.63 -2.76 -7.15
N LEU A 40 3.78 -2.54 -5.84
CA LEU A 40 3.30 -3.45 -4.80
C LEU A 40 1.76 -3.57 -4.80
N VAL A 41 1.06 -2.44 -4.85
CA VAL A 41 -0.41 -2.42 -4.86
C VAL A 41 -0.98 -3.07 -6.12
N ILE A 42 -0.37 -2.85 -7.28
CA ILE A 42 -0.83 -3.48 -8.54
C ILE A 42 -0.65 -5.01 -8.49
N ARG A 43 0.47 -5.50 -7.96
CA ARG A 43 0.75 -6.95 -7.92
C ARG A 43 -0.03 -7.68 -6.82
N HIS A 44 -0.12 -7.09 -5.64
CA HIS A 44 -0.53 -7.80 -4.43
C HIS A 44 -1.77 -7.21 -3.77
N GLY A 45 -2.23 -6.03 -4.19
CA GLY A 45 -3.31 -5.29 -3.51
C GLY A 45 -4.64 -6.03 -3.45
N ARG A 46 -4.96 -6.87 -4.45
CA ARG A 46 -6.23 -7.60 -4.50
C ARG A 46 -6.41 -8.61 -3.38
N ASP A 47 -5.31 -9.15 -2.87
CA ASP A 47 -5.28 -10.18 -1.82
C ASP A 47 -5.12 -9.58 -0.42
N MET A 48 -5.01 -8.25 -0.31
CA MET A 48 -4.88 -7.55 0.96
C MET A 48 -6.25 -7.24 1.55
N ASP A 49 -6.39 -7.42 2.85
CA ASP A 49 -7.56 -6.98 3.61
C ASP A 49 -7.47 -5.47 3.88
N PRO A 50 -8.41 -4.65 3.36
CA PRO A 50 -8.43 -3.21 3.60
C PRO A 50 -8.58 -2.83 5.08
N GLU A 51 -9.21 -3.67 5.91
CA GLU A 51 -9.45 -3.38 7.33
C GLU A 51 -8.18 -3.45 8.17
N LEU A 52 -7.12 -4.08 7.65
CA LEU A 52 -5.83 -4.22 8.32
C LEU A 52 -4.88 -3.04 8.11
N PHE A 53 -5.27 -2.02 7.35
CA PHE A 53 -4.46 -0.81 7.14
C PHE A 53 -4.76 0.27 8.18
N GLY A 54 -3.70 0.83 8.78
CA GLY A 54 -3.80 2.01 9.62
C GLY A 54 -4.31 3.25 8.88
N PHE A 55 -4.85 4.21 9.65
CA PHE A 55 -5.46 5.45 9.14
C PHE A 55 -4.55 6.24 8.20
N GLU A 56 -3.27 6.38 8.55
CA GLU A 56 -2.29 7.15 7.78
C GLU A 56 -2.02 6.52 6.40
N ALA A 57 -1.73 5.21 6.38
CA ALA A 57 -1.50 4.46 5.15
C ALA A 57 -2.74 4.51 4.23
N ARG A 58 -3.94 4.33 4.81
CA ARG A 58 -5.20 4.41 4.06
C ARG A 58 -5.37 5.78 3.39
N ASN A 59 -5.16 6.88 4.11
CA ASN A 59 -5.30 8.22 3.56
C ASN A 59 -4.29 8.48 2.44
N GLU A 60 -3.06 8.01 2.59
CA GLU A 60 -2.06 8.17 1.55
C GLU A 60 -2.40 7.34 0.30
N LEU A 61 -2.84 6.09 0.48
CA LEU A 61 -3.31 5.25 -0.63
C LEU A 61 -4.53 5.88 -1.35
N ILE A 62 -5.42 6.55 -0.63
CA ILE A 62 -6.52 7.32 -1.22
C ILE A 62 -5.98 8.53 -1.99
N ARG A 63 -5.08 9.32 -1.39
CA ARG A 63 -4.47 10.50 -2.01
C ARG A 63 -3.76 10.16 -3.32
N LEU A 64 -3.13 8.98 -3.38
CA LEU A 64 -2.43 8.46 -4.56
C LEU A 64 -3.34 7.70 -5.55
N GLY A 65 -4.64 7.54 -5.26
CA GLY A 65 -5.58 6.81 -6.13
C GLY A 65 -5.31 5.31 -6.22
N LEU A 66 -4.66 4.74 -5.20
CA LEU A 66 -4.29 3.33 -5.11
C LEU A 66 -5.29 2.50 -4.29
N TRP A 67 -6.05 3.15 -3.39
CA TRP A 67 -6.98 2.48 -2.47
C TRP A 67 -8.01 1.57 -3.16
N SER A 68 -8.52 1.96 -4.33
CA SER A 68 -9.51 1.18 -5.09
C SER A 68 -9.00 -0.18 -5.60
N ARG A 69 -7.69 -0.44 -5.49
CA ARG A 69 -7.08 -1.72 -5.88
C ARG A 69 -6.88 -2.68 -4.70
N ILE A 70 -7.03 -2.20 -3.46
CA ILE A 70 -6.89 -3.01 -2.25
C ILE A 70 -8.17 -3.81 -2.02
N GLY A 71 -8.07 -5.12 -1.81
CA GLY A 71 -9.21 -6.01 -1.56
C GLY A 71 -10.15 -6.22 -2.76
N ALA A 72 -9.81 -5.69 -3.94
CA ALA A 72 -10.65 -5.73 -5.15
C ALA A 72 -10.83 -7.14 -5.76
N GLY A 73 -10.27 -8.20 -5.16
CA GLY A 73 -10.47 -9.60 -5.56
C GLY A 73 -11.68 -10.29 -4.90
N HIS A 74 -12.40 -9.61 -4.00
CA HIS A 74 -13.50 -10.19 -3.21
C HIS A 74 -14.92 -9.76 -3.68
N GLY A 75 -15.05 -9.30 -4.93
CA GLY A 75 -16.32 -8.89 -5.55
C GLY A 75 -16.74 -9.79 -6.70
#